data_AF-A0A3N5KLH8-F1
#
_entry.id   AF-A0A3N5KLH8-F1
#
_cell.length_a   1.000
_cell.length_b   1.000
_cell.length_c   1.000
_cell.angle_alpha   90.00
_cell.angle_beta   90.00
_cell.angle_gamma   90.00
#
_symmetry.space_group_name_H-M   'P 1'
#
loop_
_entity.id
_entity.type
_entity.pdbx_description
1 polymer ?
#
loop_
_entity_poly.entity_id
_entity_poly.type
_entity_poly.pdbx_seq_one_letter_code
_entity_poly.pdbx_strand_id
1 'polypeptide(L)'
;MTHRIRLPFAAALLALAGTASSGEIDVMTQNQYLGTDLTPVITAPPELVGTRVLEALENVAASLPAERLGRLAKLVTDRSPHVLVLNEAFAYRCTDLPGTPATEGCGNQRVRGAFVDFLATTEANLDGRYVTKARVRNFAIA
;
A
#
# COMPACT_ATOMS: atom_id res chain seq x y z
N MET A 1 -8.67 -68.79 33.80
CA MET A 1 -7.53 -67.87 33.56
C MET A 1 -8.10 -66.56 33.05
N THR A 2 -7.96 -65.53 33.87
CA THR A 2 -8.53 -64.19 33.74
C THR A 2 -7.47 -63.23 33.17
N HIS A 3 -7.76 -62.53 32.08
CA HIS A 3 -7.02 -61.32 31.73
C HIS A 3 -7.97 -60.19 31.35
N ARG A 4 -8.27 -59.35 32.35
CA ARG A 4 -8.80 -57.99 32.17
C ARG A 4 -7.63 -57.10 31.74
N ILE A 5 -7.58 -56.77 30.45
CA ILE A 5 -6.63 -55.78 29.93
C ILE A 5 -7.19 -54.39 30.27
N ARG A 6 -6.42 -53.65 31.07
CA ARG A 6 -6.75 -52.32 31.57
C ARG A 6 -6.77 -51.32 30.41
N LEU A 7 -7.87 -50.59 30.25
CA LEU A 7 -7.90 -49.31 29.52
C LEU A 7 -7.36 -48.21 30.45
N PRO A 8 -6.17 -47.64 30.20
CA PRO A 8 -5.96 -46.25 30.63
C PRO A 8 -5.41 -45.33 29.53
N PHE A 9 -5.23 -45.81 28.29
CA PHE A 9 -4.58 -45.00 27.26
C PHE A 9 -5.49 -44.02 26.50
N ALA A 10 -6.81 -44.16 26.59
CA ALA A 10 -7.73 -43.29 25.85
C ALA A 10 -7.90 -41.89 26.47
N ALA A 11 -7.71 -41.75 27.78
CA ALA A 11 -7.93 -40.47 28.46
C ALA A 11 -6.78 -39.46 28.29
N ALA A 12 -5.55 -39.93 28.02
CA ALA A 12 -4.39 -39.05 27.88
C ALA A 12 -4.33 -38.33 26.51
N LEU A 13 -4.96 -38.88 25.47
CA LEU A 13 -4.94 -38.28 24.12
C LEU A 13 -5.96 -37.14 23.96
N LEU A 14 -6.97 -37.05 24.82
CA LEU A 14 -7.98 -35.98 24.80
C LEU A 14 -7.53 -34.71 25.55
N ALA A 15 -6.47 -34.76 26.35
CA ALA A 15 -5.95 -33.63 27.11
C ALA A 15 -4.97 -32.73 26.31
N LEU A 16 -4.61 -33.13 25.09
CA LEU A 16 -3.76 -32.36 24.16
C LEU A 16 -4.57 -31.60 23.10
N ALA A 17 -5.90 -31.62 23.18
CA ALA A 17 -6.74 -30.63 22.51
C ALA A 17 -6.52 -29.30 23.24
N GLY A 18 -5.35 -28.69 23.03
CA GLY A 18 -5.07 -27.33 23.45
C GLY A 18 -6.26 -26.49 23.04
N THR A 19 -6.82 -25.77 24.01
CA THR A 19 -7.85 -24.77 23.74
C THR A 19 -7.34 -23.93 22.57
N ALA A 20 -7.94 -24.09 21.40
CA ALA A 20 -7.70 -23.21 20.27
C ALA A 20 -8.21 -21.85 20.74
N SER A 21 -7.34 -21.09 21.42
CA SER A 21 -7.56 -19.69 21.66
C SER A 21 -7.68 -19.09 20.28
N SER A 22 -8.81 -18.47 19.98
CA SER A 22 -8.95 -17.66 18.79
C SER A 22 -7.83 -16.63 18.82
N GLY A 23 -6.75 -16.86 18.07
CA GLY A 23 -5.65 -15.91 17.99
C GLY A 23 -6.19 -14.58 17.48
N GLU A 24 -5.88 -13.50 18.18
CA GLU A 24 -6.25 -12.16 17.71
C GLU A 24 -5.45 -11.87 16.45
N ILE A 25 -6.16 -11.55 15.36
CA ILE A 25 -5.54 -11.10 14.11
C ILE A 25 -5.50 -9.57 14.13
N ASP A 26 -4.32 -9.00 14.40
CA ASP A 26 -4.07 -7.58 14.16
C ASP A 26 -4.13 -7.24 12.66
N VAL A 27 -4.93 -6.24 12.32
CA VAL A 27 -5.16 -5.75 10.96
C VAL A 27 -4.89 -4.25 10.94
N MET A 28 -3.98 -3.83 10.05
CA MET A 28 -3.69 -2.42 9.80
C MET A 28 -4.23 -2.00 8.45
N THR A 29 -5.05 -0.96 8.44
CA THR A 29 -5.41 -0.23 7.22
C THR A 29 -4.57 1.03 7.13
N GLN A 30 -3.89 1.26 6.02
CA GLN A 30 -3.02 2.40 5.82
C GLN A 30 -3.34 3.10 4.51
N ASN A 31 -3.84 4.33 4.61
CA ASN A 31 -3.91 5.24 3.48
C ASN A 31 -2.51 5.78 3.16
N GLN A 32 -2.07 5.61 1.92
CA GLN A 32 -0.78 6.06 1.42
C GLN A 32 -0.78 7.50 0.94
N TYR A 33 -1.85 8.27 1.15
CA TYR A 33 -2.03 9.69 0.86
C TYR A 33 -1.47 10.10 -0.51
N LEU A 34 -2.36 10.31 -1.47
CA LEU A 34 -2.04 10.57 -2.87
C LEU A 34 -1.13 11.79 -3.11
N GLY A 35 -1.01 12.69 -2.12
CA GLY A 35 -0.09 13.82 -2.10
C GLY A 35 -0.74 15.18 -2.38
N THR A 36 -2.02 15.20 -2.73
CA THR A 36 -2.77 16.44 -3.00
C THR A 36 -4.28 16.23 -2.84
N ASP A 37 -5.06 17.31 -2.91
CA ASP A 37 -6.51 17.26 -3.07
C ASP A 37 -6.84 17.35 -4.57
N LEU A 38 -7.57 16.36 -5.10
CA LEU A 38 -7.99 16.31 -6.50
C LEU A 38 -9.28 17.09 -6.77
N THR A 39 -9.97 17.58 -5.73
CA THR A 39 -11.21 18.36 -5.89
C THR A 39 -11.04 19.53 -6.88
N PRO A 40 -9.96 20.33 -6.83
CA PRO A 40 -9.75 21.41 -7.80
C PRO A 40 -9.59 20.92 -9.23
N VAL A 41 -9.04 19.72 -9.47
CA VAL A 41 -8.92 19.13 -10.81
C VAL A 41 -10.28 18.66 -11.30
N ILE A 42 -11.02 17.94 -10.45
CA ILE A 42 -12.32 17.33 -10.78
C ILE A 42 -13.39 18.40 -11.05
N THR A 43 -13.33 19.51 -10.32
CA THR A 43 -14.34 20.58 -10.40
C THR A 43 -13.94 21.73 -11.33
N ALA A 44 -12.76 21.65 -11.97
CA ALA A 44 -12.29 22.69 -12.87
C ALA A 44 -13.17 22.80 -14.12
N PRO A 45 -13.46 24.03 -14.58
CA PRO A 45 -13.85 24.26 -15.97
C PRO A 45 -12.82 23.66 -16.94
N PRO A 46 -13.23 23.14 -18.12
CA PRO A 46 -12.31 22.48 -19.06
C PRO A 46 -11.04 23.28 -19.39
N GLU A 47 -11.17 24.60 -19.52
CA GLU A 47 -10.08 25.53 -19.82
C GLU A 47 -9.04 25.67 -18.69
N LEU A 48 -9.39 25.28 -17.46
CA LEU A 48 -8.49 25.34 -16.31
C LEU A 48 -7.93 23.97 -15.89
N VAL A 49 -8.41 22.87 -16.46
CA VAL A 49 -7.99 21.50 -16.07
C VAL A 49 -6.47 21.35 -16.14
N GLY A 50 -5.84 21.80 -17.22
CA GLY A 50 -4.37 21.71 -17.38
C GLY A 50 -3.61 22.42 -16.26
N THR A 51 -4.03 23.62 -15.89
CA THR A 51 -3.44 24.38 -14.77
C THR A 51 -3.64 23.65 -13.44
N ARG A 52 -4.85 23.11 -13.19
CA ARG A 52 -5.13 22.38 -11.94
C ARG A 52 -4.37 21.07 -11.84
N VAL A 53 -4.16 20.36 -12.95
CA VAL A 53 -3.31 19.17 -13.00
C VAL A 53 -1.86 19.52 -12.66
N LEU A 54 -1.34 20.61 -13.21
CA LEU A 54 0.02 21.06 -12.90
C LEU A 54 0.19 21.40 -11.41
N GLU A 55 -0.75 22.15 -10.83
CA GLU A 55 -0.78 22.46 -9.40
C GLU A 55 -0.86 21.18 -8.53
N ALA A 56 -1.70 20.22 -8.92
CA ALA A 56 -1.83 18.93 -8.26
C ALA A 56 -0.50 18.16 -8.27
N LEU A 57 0.18 18.07 -9.42
CA LEU A 57 1.47 17.40 -9.55
C LEU A 57 2.56 18.08 -8.72
N GLU A 58 2.57 19.41 -8.65
CA GLU A 58 3.49 20.16 -7.79
C GLU A 58 3.29 19.84 -6.32
N ASN A 59 2.03 19.77 -5.88
CA ASN A 59 1.70 19.37 -4.51
C ASN A 59 2.15 17.92 -4.22
N VAL A 60 1.92 16.99 -5.15
CA VAL A 60 2.40 15.60 -5.00
C VAL A 60 3.91 15.57 -4.89
N ALA A 61 4.64 16.28 -5.76
CA ALA A 61 6.10 16.37 -5.71
C ALA A 61 6.59 16.95 -4.36
N ALA A 62 5.96 18.03 -3.89
CA ALA A 62 6.26 18.66 -2.61
C ALA A 62 5.94 17.77 -1.39
N SER A 63 5.08 16.76 -1.54
CA SER A 63 4.76 15.79 -0.49
C SER A 63 5.84 14.73 -0.25
N LEU A 64 6.91 14.74 -1.05
CA LEU A 64 8.07 13.84 -0.95
C LEU A 64 7.66 12.36 -0.89
N PRO A 65 6.97 11.84 -1.93
CA PRO A 65 6.27 10.56 -1.86
C PRO A 65 7.18 9.40 -1.49
N ALA A 66 8.39 9.30 -2.08
CA ALA A 66 9.31 8.20 -1.79
C ALA A 66 9.72 8.16 -0.29
N GLU A 67 10.09 9.30 0.28
CA GLU A 67 10.49 9.42 1.68
C GLU A 67 9.32 9.15 2.63
N ARG A 68 8.14 9.67 2.28
CA ARG A 68 6.91 9.46 3.05
C ARG A 68 6.50 7.99 3.07
N LEU A 69 6.58 7.29 1.93
CA LEU A 69 6.31 5.86 1.83
C LEU A 69 7.33 5.03 2.62
N GLY A 70 8.61 5.43 2.63
CA GLY A 70 9.62 4.83 3.50
C GLY A 70 9.27 4.96 4.99
N ARG A 71 8.80 6.14 5.42
CA ARG A 71 8.33 6.36 6.80
C ARG A 71 7.09 5.52 7.14
N LEU A 72 6.14 5.37 6.20
CA LEU A 72 4.96 4.52 6.38
C LEU A 72 5.34 3.04 6.46
N ALA A 73 6.25 2.57 5.62
CA ALA A 73 6.76 1.19 5.68
C ALA A 73 7.49 0.92 7.00
N LYS A 74 8.24 1.89 7.53
CA LYS A 74 8.81 1.80 8.88
C LYS A 74 7.71 1.66 9.95
N LEU A 75 6.65 2.46 9.91
CA LEU A 75 5.53 2.33 10.84
C LEU A 75 4.91 0.92 10.79
N VAL A 76 4.66 0.39 9.59
CA VAL A 76 4.15 -0.98 9.39
C VAL A 76 5.12 -2.01 9.96
N THR A 77 6.42 -1.82 9.75
CA THR A 77 7.50 -2.70 10.25
C THR A 77 7.54 -2.71 11.78
N ASP A 78 7.42 -1.53 12.40
CA ASP A 78 7.44 -1.35 13.85
C ASP A 78 6.16 -1.92 14.51
N ARG A 79 5.00 -1.80 13.84
CA ARG A 79 3.71 -2.33 14.31
C ARG A 79 3.54 -3.83 14.06
N SER A 80 4.16 -4.35 13.00
CA SER A 80 4.12 -5.76 12.59
C SER A 80 2.70 -6.40 12.56
N PRO A 81 1.68 -5.75 11.95
CA PRO A 81 0.35 -6.34 11.82
C PRO A 81 0.38 -7.66 11.03
N HIS A 82 -0.56 -8.56 11.30
CA HIS A 82 -0.67 -9.81 10.53
C HIS A 82 -1.21 -9.56 9.13
N VAL A 83 -2.10 -8.57 8.98
CA VAL A 83 -2.69 -8.17 7.70
C VAL A 83 -2.52 -6.67 7.51
N LEU A 84 -1.97 -6.29 6.36
CA LEU A 84 -1.86 -4.91 5.92
C LEU A 84 -2.78 -4.67 4.72
N VAL A 85 -3.64 -3.66 4.83
CA VAL A 85 -4.49 -3.19 3.75
C VAL A 85 -4.03 -1.78 3.36
N LEU A 86 -3.59 -1.62 2.11
CA LEU A 86 -3.13 -0.34 1.58
C LEU A 86 -4.23 0.34 0.77
N ASN A 87 -4.51 1.60 1.09
CA ASN A 87 -5.37 2.49 0.30
C ASN A 87 -4.51 3.54 -0.41
N GLU A 88 -4.99 4.06 -1.54
CA GLU A 88 -4.28 5.07 -2.35
C GLU A 88 -2.88 4.64 -2.82
N ALA A 89 -2.71 3.35 -3.10
CA ALA A 89 -1.50 2.80 -3.72
C ALA A 89 -1.44 3.11 -5.23
N PHE A 90 -1.40 4.40 -5.55
CA PHE A 90 -1.36 4.91 -6.92
C PHE A 90 0.00 4.67 -7.58
N ALA A 91 -0.03 4.53 -8.90
CA ALA A 91 1.18 4.48 -9.73
C ALA A 91 1.17 5.68 -10.69
N TYR A 92 1.77 6.79 -10.25
CA TYR A 92 1.91 7.97 -11.11
C TYR A 92 3.02 7.75 -12.10
N ARG A 93 2.69 7.88 -13.38
CA ARG A 93 3.60 7.72 -14.51
C ARG A 93 3.54 8.97 -15.37
N CYS A 94 4.66 9.28 -16.00
CA CYS A 94 4.76 10.34 -16.98
C CYS A 94 5.37 9.78 -18.25
N THR A 95 4.86 10.24 -19.39
CA THR A 95 5.41 9.93 -20.72
C THR A 95 5.45 11.22 -21.50
N ASP A 96 6.65 11.60 -21.95
CA ASP A 96 6.84 12.77 -22.79
C ASP A 96 6.28 12.53 -24.19
N LEU A 97 5.69 13.57 -24.78
CA LEU A 97 5.32 13.54 -26.19
C LEU A 97 6.57 13.65 -27.06
N PRO A 98 6.55 13.13 -28.31
CA PRO A 98 7.66 13.29 -29.23
C PRO A 98 8.02 14.78 -29.42
N GLY A 99 9.29 15.12 -29.22
CA GLY A 99 9.79 16.48 -29.34
C GLY A 99 9.70 17.33 -28.08
N THR A 100 9.12 16.83 -26.97
CA THR A 100 9.14 17.53 -25.68
C THR A 100 10.58 17.67 -25.17
N PRO A 101 11.04 18.89 -24.83
CA PRO A 101 12.35 19.07 -24.20
C PRO A 101 12.45 18.32 -22.87
N ALA A 102 13.63 17.74 -22.60
CA ALA A 102 13.86 16.90 -21.42
C ALA A 102 13.57 17.61 -20.07
N THR A 103 13.58 18.95 -20.05
CA THR A 103 13.34 19.77 -18.86
C THR A 103 11.91 20.30 -18.75
N GLU A 104 11.04 20.05 -19.73
CA GLU A 104 9.72 20.68 -19.80
C GLU A 104 8.57 19.72 -19.50
N GLY A 105 8.71 18.44 -19.85
CA GLY A 105 7.74 17.39 -19.52
C GLY A 105 8.10 16.64 -18.24
N CYS A 106 8.33 15.33 -18.31
CA CYS A 106 8.56 14.47 -17.15
C CYS A 106 9.80 14.86 -16.33
N GLY A 107 10.82 15.44 -16.98
CA GLY A 107 12.01 15.95 -16.30
C GLY A 107 11.89 17.36 -15.73
N ASN A 108 10.72 18.00 -15.84
CA ASN A 108 10.47 19.32 -15.26
C ASN A 108 10.66 19.30 -13.73
N GLN A 109 11.53 20.18 -13.24
CA GLN A 109 11.93 20.20 -11.83
C GLN A 109 10.75 20.41 -10.87
N ARG A 110 9.68 21.07 -11.32
CA ARG A 110 8.48 21.34 -10.50
C ARG A 110 7.67 20.08 -10.21
N VAL A 111 7.67 19.11 -11.12
CA VAL A 111 6.76 17.94 -11.07
C VAL A 111 7.45 16.59 -11.08
N ARG A 112 8.73 16.50 -11.45
CA ARG A 112 9.45 15.22 -11.57
C ARG A 112 9.37 14.34 -10.32
N GLY A 113 9.26 14.95 -9.13
CA GLY A 113 9.11 14.25 -7.86
C GLY A 113 7.75 13.60 -7.64
N ALA A 114 6.75 13.88 -8.47
CA ALA A 114 5.41 13.32 -8.36
C ALA A 114 5.29 11.90 -8.91
N PHE A 115 6.16 11.51 -9.85
CA PHE A 115 6.02 10.27 -10.61
C PHE A 115 6.64 9.07 -9.87
N VAL A 116 5.91 8.57 -8.87
CA VAL A 116 6.30 7.42 -8.03
C VAL A 116 5.22 6.34 -8.09
N ASP A 117 5.66 5.07 -8.14
CA ASP A 117 4.80 3.91 -7.92
C ASP A 117 4.72 3.59 -6.42
N PHE A 118 3.60 3.93 -5.78
CA PHE A 118 3.48 3.90 -4.33
C PHE A 118 3.47 2.47 -3.79
N LEU A 119 2.85 1.54 -4.54
CA LEU A 119 2.83 0.14 -4.19
C LEU A 119 4.23 -0.45 -4.28
N ALA A 120 4.90 -0.32 -5.43
CA ALA A 120 6.22 -0.87 -5.63
C ALA A 120 7.24 -0.29 -4.64
N THR A 121 7.16 1.02 -4.37
CA THR A 121 8.02 1.68 -3.37
C THR A 121 7.77 1.14 -1.97
N THR A 122 6.51 0.91 -1.60
CA THR A 122 6.17 0.36 -0.27
C THR A 122 6.59 -1.10 -0.14
N GLU A 123 6.33 -1.92 -1.15
CA GLU A 123 6.76 -3.32 -1.20
C GLU A 123 8.29 -3.43 -1.09
N ALA A 124 9.04 -2.56 -1.77
CA ALA A 124 10.50 -2.49 -1.65
C ALA A 124 10.96 -2.12 -0.24
N ASN A 125 10.32 -1.14 0.41
CA ASN A 125 10.65 -0.74 1.78
C ASN A 125 10.23 -1.76 2.85
N LEU A 126 9.28 -2.66 2.54
CA LEU A 126 8.85 -3.74 3.44
C LEU A 126 9.73 -5.00 3.34
N ASP A 127 10.66 -5.05 2.37
CA ASP A 127 11.71 -6.08 2.24
C ASP A 127 11.18 -7.52 2.38
N GLY A 128 10.10 -7.82 1.63
CA GLY A 128 9.52 -9.17 1.59
C GLY A 128 8.77 -9.62 2.85
N ARG A 129 8.63 -8.76 3.89
CA ARG A 129 7.86 -9.08 5.12
C ARG A 129 6.40 -9.43 4.85
N TYR A 130 5.83 -8.88 3.78
CA TYR A 130 4.45 -9.11 3.36
C TYR A 130 4.42 -9.66 1.94
N VAL A 131 3.43 -10.52 1.69
CA VAL A 131 3.12 -11.04 0.35
C VAL A 131 1.74 -10.56 -0.03
N THR A 132 1.61 -9.96 -1.21
CA THR A 132 0.33 -9.51 -1.75
C THR A 132 -0.60 -10.72 -1.93
N LYS A 133 -1.75 -10.71 -1.23
CA LYS A 133 -2.78 -11.76 -1.37
C LYS A 133 -3.92 -11.38 -2.30
N ALA A 134 -4.23 -10.08 -2.39
CA ALA A 134 -5.26 -9.57 -3.27
C ALA A 134 -4.92 -8.14 -3.69
N ARG A 135 -5.46 -7.72 -4.85
CA ARG A 135 -5.44 -6.32 -5.31
C ARG A 135 -6.86 -5.95 -5.72
N VAL A 136 -7.39 -4.89 -5.12
CA VAL A 136 -8.67 -4.31 -5.50
C VAL A 136 -8.38 -3.06 -6.33
N ARG A 137 -8.89 -2.98 -7.55
CA ARG A 137 -8.72 -1.84 -8.45
C ARG A 137 -10.08 -1.19 -8.67
N ASN A 138 -10.31 -0.04 -8.02
CA ASN A 138 -11.58 0.69 -8.12
C ASN A 138 -11.64 1.57 -9.37
N PHE A 139 -10.51 2.14 -9.78
CA PHE A 139 -10.42 2.99 -10.96
C PHE A 139 -9.30 2.48 -11.87
N ALA A 140 -9.68 2.08 -13.09
CA ALA A 140 -8.77 1.92 -14.21
C ALA A 140 -8.90 3.18 -15.07
N ILE A 141 -8.12 4.21 -14.73
CA ILE A 141 -7.98 5.38 -15.60
C ILE A 141 -6.97 4.97 -16.67
N ALA A 142 -7.48 4.71 -17.87
CA ALA A 142 -6.69 4.36 -19.06
C ALA A 142 -6.22 5.62 -19.79
#